data_AF-A0A7W1ZY01-F1
#
_entry.id   AF-A0A7W1ZY01-F1
#
_cell.length_a   1.000
_cell.length_b   1.000
_cell.length_c   1.000
_cell.angle_alpha   90.00
_cell.angle_beta   90.00
_cell.angle_gamma   90.00
#
_symmetry.space_group_name_H-M   'P 1'
#
loop_
_entity.id
_entity.type
_entity.pdbx_description
1 polymer ?
#
loop_
_entity_poly.entity_id
_entity_poly.type
_entity_poly.pdbx_seq_one_letter_code
_entity_poly.pdbx_strand_id
1 'polypeptide(L)'
;MGDDKNTPLISKYIDRYALLCRLIWIKSSLGLKENFIEKQVTLIGENEFEDAFDDNVLIAALENKYIEVDKKHWQLLDLAALRQKEKFSEALLSEVGKIAFEFGFKDSKPKFAAALAQQCSKEQIPPKVFEAFKALRSRIGISNSIID
;
A
#
# COMPACT_ATOMS: atom_id res chain seq x y z
N MET A 1 -21.98 15.85 21.82
CA MET A 1 -22.38 16.71 20.68
C MET A 1 -21.31 17.77 20.57
N GLY A 2 -20.45 17.63 19.56
CA GLY A 2 -19.24 18.44 19.37
C GLY A 2 -18.51 17.83 18.19
N ASP A 3 -18.95 18.20 16.97
CA ASP A 3 -18.30 17.89 15.72
C ASP A 3 -16.87 18.49 15.75
N ASP A 4 -15.85 17.64 15.79
CA ASP A 4 -14.50 18.01 15.39
C ASP A 4 -14.30 17.60 13.93
N LYS A 5 -14.98 18.32 13.04
CA LYS A 5 -14.84 18.20 11.57
C LYS A 5 -14.09 19.40 11.04
N ASN A 6 -12.88 19.63 11.54
CA ASN A 6 -11.99 20.58 10.87
C ASN A 6 -10.52 20.38 11.22
N THR A 7 -10.01 19.14 11.13
CA THR A 7 -8.57 18.99 10.87
C THR A 7 -8.31 19.64 9.51
N PRO A 8 -7.59 20.78 9.44
CA PRO A 8 -7.49 21.53 8.20
C PRO A 8 -6.76 20.66 7.18
N LEU A 9 -7.23 20.70 5.92
CA LEU A 9 -6.54 20.16 4.73
C LEU A 9 -5.02 20.39 4.76
N ILE A 10 -4.59 21.47 5.43
CA ILE A 10 -3.22 21.84 5.75
C ILE A 10 -2.40 20.71 6.40
N SER A 11 -2.94 19.85 7.28
CA SER A 11 -2.13 18.77 7.89
C SER A 11 -1.72 17.71 6.85
N LYS A 12 -2.62 17.34 5.93
CA LYS A 12 -2.32 16.44 4.80
C LYS A 12 -1.33 17.06 3.81
N TYR A 13 -1.37 18.38 3.62
CA TYR A 13 -0.36 19.09 2.85
C TYR A 13 0.98 19.10 3.60
N ILE A 14 1.01 19.33 4.91
CA ILE A 14 2.23 19.32 5.73
C ILE A 14 2.92 17.96 5.66
N ASP A 15 2.20 16.84 5.71
CA ASP A 15 2.81 15.51 5.57
C ASP A 15 3.37 15.25 4.16
N ARG A 16 2.66 15.69 3.11
CA ARG A 16 3.19 15.64 1.73
C ARG A 16 4.42 16.53 1.56
N TYR A 17 4.41 17.74 2.11
CA TYR A 17 5.57 18.64 2.12
C TYR A 17 6.70 18.10 2.97
N ALA A 18 6.43 17.42 4.08
CA ALA A 18 7.44 16.77 4.91
C ALA A 18 8.08 15.60 4.17
N LEU A 19 7.31 14.80 3.43
CA LEU A 19 7.83 13.72 2.57
C LEU A 19 8.66 14.28 1.42
N LEU A 20 8.17 15.35 0.77
CA LEU A 20 8.88 16.05 -0.30
C LEU A 20 10.18 16.68 0.21
N CYS A 21 10.14 17.35 1.37
CA CYS A 21 11.31 17.92 2.05
C CYS A 21 12.30 16.82 2.48
N ARG A 22 11.83 15.65 2.94
CA ARG A 22 12.68 14.48 3.23
C ARG A 22 13.35 13.96 1.97
N LEU A 23 12.61 13.84 0.86
CA LEU A 23 13.15 13.39 -0.42
C LEU A 23 14.14 14.41 -1.01
N ILE A 24 13.88 15.71 -0.87
CA ILE A 24 14.80 16.79 -1.26
C ILE A 24 16.05 16.80 -0.37
N TRP A 25 15.90 16.57 0.93
CA TRP A 25 17.03 16.46 1.85
C TRP A 25 17.88 15.22 1.57
N ILE A 26 17.26 14.07 1.33
CA ILE A 26 17.93 12.84 0.87
C ILE A 26 18.62 13.07 -0.49
N LYS A 27 17.96 13.78 -1.43
CA LYS A 27 18.54 14.17 -2.72
C LYS A 27 19.83 14.99 -2.54
N SER A 28 19.80 15.98 -1.64
CA SER A 28 20.95 16.84 -1.35
C SER A 28 22.08 16.10 -0.63
N SER A 29 21.75 15.27 0.36
CA SER A 29 22.72 14.53 1.18
C SER A 29 23.37 13.34 0.46
N LEU A 30 22.71 12.76 -0.55
CA LEU A 30 23.25 11.67 -1.37
C LEU A 30 23.88 12.14 -2.70
N GLY A 31 23.94 13.45 -2.97
CA GLY A 31 24.51 13.99 -4.21
C GLY A 31 23.72 13.60 -5.47
N LEU A 32 22.40 13.41 -5.34
CA LEU A 32 21.55 12.95 -6.43
C LEU A 32 21.26 14.09 -7.41
N LYS A 33 21.38 13.81 -8.72
CA LYS A 33 21.19 14.79 -9.81
C LYS A 33 19.83 15.49 -9.73
N GLU A 34 19.74 16.71 -10.27
CA GLU A 34 18.55 17.58 -10.17
C GLU A 34 17.23 16.90 -10.56
N ASN A 35 17.26 15.97 -11.51
CA ASN A 35 16.08 15.30 -12.05
C ASN A 35 15.90 13.89 -11.46
N PHE A 36 16.58 13.56 -10.35
CA PHE A 36 16.50 12.23 -9.75
C PHE A 36 15.06 11.91 -9.33
N ILE A 37 14.35 12.81 -8.65
CA ILE A 37 12.98 12.55 -8.23
C ILE A 37 12.06 12.30 -9.44
N GLU A 38 12.12 13.17 -10.44
CA GLU A 38 11.29 13.10 -11.66
C GLU A 38 11.58 11.87 -12.52
N LYS A 39 12.84 11.42 -12.55
CA LYS A 39 13.27 10.28 -13.38
C LYS A 39 13.34 8.98 -12.62
N GLN A 40 13.36 9.00 -11.28
CA GLN A 40 13.67 7.83 -10.45
C GLN A 40 12.61 7.42 -9.44
N VAL A 41 11.63 8.29 -9.14
CA VAL A 41 10.56 7.98 -8.19
C VAL A 41 9.27 7.69 -8.94
N THR A 42 8.66 6.54 -8.65
CA THR A 42 7.33 6.17 -9.15
C THR A 42 6.33 6.24 -8.02
N LEU A 43 5.27 7.04 -8.20
CA LEU A 43 4.16 7.10 -7.26
C LEU A 43 3.23 5.91 -7.50
N ILE A 44 3.14 4.99 -6.54
CA ILE A 44 2.39 3.73 -6.68
C ILE A 44 0.94 3.82 -6.14
N GLY A 45 0.63 4.79 -5.29
CA GLY A 45 -0.71 5.07 -4.76
C GLY A 45 -0.86 6.54 -4.38
N GLU A 46 -2.08 6.99 -4.11
CA GLU A 46 -2.31 8.40 -3.71
C GLU A 46 -1.95 8.66 -2.25
N ASN A 47 -2.16 7.66 -1.39
CA ASN A 47 -1.86 7.72 0.04
C ASN A 47 -1.03 6.50 0.48
N GLU A 48 -1.43 5.27 0.14
CA GLU A 48 -0.74 4.05 0.57
C GLU A 48 -0.53 3.03 -0.57
N PHE A 49 0.33 2.03 -0.37
CA PHE A 49 0.64 1.02 -1.41
C PHE A 49 -0.55 0.10 -1.67
N GLU A 50 -1.24 -0.27 -0.60
CA GLU A 50 -2.44 -1.11 -0.61
C GLU A 50 -3.60 -0.44 -1.36
N ASP A 51 -3.61 0.89 -1.50
CA ASP A 51 -4.59 1.63 -2.31
C ASP A 51 -4.50 1.34 -3.80
N ALA A 52 -3.35 0.83 -4.27
CA ALA A 52 -3.16 0.54 -5.67
C ALA A 52 -3.94 -0.70 -6.11
N PHE A 53 -4.30 -1.59 -5.19
CA PHE A 53 -4.92 -2.88 -5.48
C PHE A 53 -6.45 -2.80 -5.43
N ASP A 54 -7.09 -3.55 -6.32
CA ASP A 54 -8.53 -3.72 -6.32
C ASP A 54 -9.02 -4.43 -5.06
N ASP A 55 -10.20 -4.04 -4.60
CA ASP A 55 -10.84 -4.60 -3.40
C ASP A 55 -11.02 -6.11 -3.48
N ASN A 56 -11.28 -6.66 -4.67
CA ASN A 56 -11.40 -8.11 -4.86
C ASN A 56 -10.10 -8.86 -4.56
N VAL A 57 -8.94 -8.26 -4.88
CA VAL A 57 -7.63 -8.87 -4.60
C VAL A 57 -7.35 -8.82 -3.11
N LEU A 58 -7.70 -7.71 -2.46
CA LEU A 58 -7.58 -7.55 -1.01
C LEU A 58 -8.49 -8.52 -0.26
N ILE A 59 -9.75 -8.69 -0.69
CA ILE A 59 -10.67 -9.68 -0.12
C ILE A 59 -10.12 -11.09 -0.31
N ALA A 60 -9.67 -11.46 -1.51
CA ALA A 60 -9.09 -12.77 -1.75
C ALA A 60 -7.90 -13.05 -0.83
N ALA A 61 -7.04 -12.05 -0.59
CA ALA A 61 -5.92 -12.16 0.33
C ALA A 61 -6.36 -12.31 1.80
N LEU A 62 -7.41 -11.60 2.21
CA LEU A 62 -8.00 -11.70 3.55
C LEU A 62 -8.65 -13.08 3.75
N GLU A 63 -9.49 -13.51 2.81
CA GLU A 63 -10.15 -14.82 2.88
C GLU A 63 -9.13 -15.95 2.88
N ASN A 64 -8.18 -15.95 1.95
CA ASN A 64 -7.17 -17.01 1.89
C ASN A 64 -6.40 -17.19 3.20
N LYS A 65 -6.19 -16.11 3.94
CA LYS A 65 -5.36 -16.13 5.14
C LYS A 65 -6.12 -16.25 6.46
N TYR A 66 -7.32 -15.68 6.54
CA TYR A 66 -8.05 -15.55 7.81
C TYR A 66 -9.33 -16.37 7.87
N ILE A 67 -9.90 -16.83 6.73
CA ILE A 67 -11.21 -17.51 6.71
C ILE A 67 -11.27 -18.78 7.56
N GLU A 68 -10.17 -19.55 7.61
CA GLU A 68 -10.11 -20.77 8.41
C GLU A 68 -10.15 -20.49 9.92
N VAL A 69 -9.83 -19.25 10.29
CA VAL A 69 -9.63 -18.81 11.66
C VAL A 69 -10.85 -18.02 12.15
N ASP A 70 -11.20 -16.93 11.47
CA ASP A 70 -12.31 -16.05 11.86
C ASP A 70 -13.69 -16.52 11.36
N LYS A 71 -13.71 -17.43 10.36
CA LYS A 71 -14.91 -17.85 9.63
C LYS A 71 -15.71 -16.66 9.05
N LYS A 72 -15.09 -15.49 8.94
CA LYS A 72 -15.70 -14.26 8.43
C LYS A 72 -15.42 -14.16 6.94
N HIS A 73 -16.49 -14.13 6.16
CA HIS A 73 -16.41 -13.76 4.75
C HIS A 73 -16.28 -12.24 4.62
N TRP A 74 -15.11 -11.78 4.21
CA TRP A 74 -14.84 -10.36 4.00
C TRP A 74 -15.60 -9.86 2.78
N GLN A 75 -16.35 -8.78 2.95
CA GLN A 75 -17.17 -8.21 1.89
C GLN A 75 -16.62 -6.86 1.42
N LEU A 76 -17.03 -6.45 0.21
CA LEU A 76 -16.71 -5.12 -0.32
C LEU A 76 -17.11 -4.00 0.64
N LEU A 77 -18.20 -4.18 1.38
CA LEU A 77 -18.66 -3.21 2.39
C LEU A 77 -17.70 -3.09 3.58
N ASP A 78 -17.06 -4.19 4.00
CA ASP A 78 -16.04 -4.16 5.05
C ASP A 78 -14.83 -3.32 4.60
N LEU A 79 -14.33 -3.58 3.39
CA LEU A 79 -13.21 -2.81 2.83
C LEU A 79 -13.58 -1.36 2.58
N ALA A 80 -14.78 -1.08 2.06
CA ALA A 80 -15.24 0.28 1.84
C ALA A 80 -15.23 1.08 3.15
N ALA A 81 -15.67 0.49 4.27
CA ALA A 81 -15.64 1.14 5.58
C ALA A 81 -14.20 1.42 6.08
N LEU A 82 -13.25 0.53 5.78
CA LEU A 82 -11.83 0.73 6.10
C LEU A 82 -11.19 1.81 5.22
N ARG A 83 -11.56 1.90 3.94
CA ARG A 83 -11.06 2.95 3.03
C ARG A 83 -11.51 4.35 3.39
N GLN A 84 -12.59 4.49 4.16
CA GLN A 84 -13.02 5.79 4.70
C GLN A 84 -12.14 6.27 5.86
N LYS A 85 -11.22 5.45 6.38
CA LYS A 85 -10.29 5.84 7.44
C LYS A 85 -9.16 6.68 6.86
N GLU A 86 -8.57 7.53 7.71
CA GLU A 86 -7.48 8.42 7.31
C GLU A 86 -6.27 7.66 6.74
N LYS A 87 -5.98 6.48 7.32
CA LYS A 87 -4.94 5.56 6.87
C LYS A 87 -5.53 4.18 6.74
N PHE A 88 -5.74 3.76 5.49
CA PHE A 88 -6.37 2.49 5.16
C PHE A 88 -5.54 1.30 5.66
N SER A 89 -4.22 1.34 5.49
CA SER A 89 -3.30 0.27 5.87
C SER A 89 -3.23 0.08 7.38
N GLU A 90 -3.26 1.16 8.17
CA GLU A 90 -3.34 1.07 9.63
C GLU A 90 -4.69 0.51 10.08
N ALA A 91 -5.79 0.94 9.47
CA ALA A 91 -7.12 0.43 9.78
C ALA A 91 -7.26 -1.05 9.44
N LEU A 92 -6.79 -1.46 8.27
CA LEU A 92 -6.78 -2.85 7.82
C LEU A 92 -5.93 -3.73 8.73
N LEU A 93 -4.70 -3.31 9.03
CA LEU A 93 -3.80 -4.06 9.92
C LEU A 93 -4.31 -4.09 11.36
N SER A 94 -5.02 -3.06 11.81
CA SER A 94 -5.67 -3.07 13.11
C SER A 94 -6.78 -4.12 13.17
N GLU A 95 -7.63 -4.19 12.15
CA GLU A 95 -8.73 -5.16 12.10
C GLU A 95 -8.23 -6.59 12.02
N VAL A 96 -7.27 -6.83 11.13
CA VAL A 96 -6.58 -8.11 11.01
C VAL A 96 -5.80 -8.45 12.28
N GLY A 97 -5.22 -7.45 12.95
CA GLY A 97 -4.51 -7.61 14.21
C GLY A 97 -5.41 -8.05 15.36
N LYS A 98 -6.68 -7.61 15.38
CA LYS A 98 -7.69 -8.09 16.35
C LYS A 98 -7.98 -9.58 16.14
N ILE A 99 -8.18 -10.00 14.89
CA ILE A 99 -8.37 -11.42 14.54
C ILE A 99 -7.14 -12.22 14.97
N ALA A 100 -5.95 -11.75 14.64
CA ALA A 100 -4.70 -12.40 15.03
C ALA A 100 -4.58 -12.58 16.55
N PHE A 101 -4.93 -11.55 17.31
CA PHE A 101 -4.95 -11.60 18.77
C PHE A 101 -6.00 -12.58 19.32
N GLU A 102 -7.24 -12.53 18.82
CA GLU A 102 -8.35 -13.37 19.25
C GLU A 102 -8.04 -14.87 19.07
N PHE A 103 -7.40 -15.22 17.96
CA PHE A 103 -7.10 -16.61 17.61
C PHE A 103 -5.65 -17.02 17.89
N GLY A 104 -4.88 -16.19 18.60
CA GLY A 104 -3.57 -16.55 19.14
C GLY A 104 -2.44 -16.69 18.12
N PHE A 105 -2.52 -16.04 16.96
CA PHE A 105 -1.44 -16.02 15.98
C PHE A 105 -0.84 -14.61 15.81
N LYS A 106 0.40 -14.55 15.30
CA LYS A 106 1.08 -13.27 15.03
C LYS A 106 0.92 -12.90 13.58
N ASP A 107 0.39 -11.71 13.34
CA ASP A 107 0.36 -11.13 12.01
C ASP A 107 1.18 -9.86 11.88
N SER A 108 1.61 -9.56 10.66
CA SER A 108 2.42 -8.38 10.35
C SER A 108 2.20 -7.92 8.92
N LYS A 109 2.49 -6.65 8.65
CA LYS A 109 2.40 -6.06 7.31
C LYS A 109 3.15 -6.88 6.24
N PRO A 110 4.39 -7.38 6.48
CA PRO A 110 5.04 -8.29 5.52
C PRO A 110 4.27 -9.59 5.25
N LYS A 111 3.67 -10.20 6.28
CA LYS A 111 2.88 -11.43 6.10
C LYS A 111 1.59 -11.17 5.34
N PHE A 112 0.96 -10.01 5.51
CA PHE A 112 -0.21 -9.63 4.74
C PHE A 112 0.17 -9.37 3.27
N ALA A 113 1.25 -8.61 3.03
CA ALA A 113 1.76 -8.35 1.68
C ALA A 113 2.12 -9.65 0.93
N ALA A 114 2.68 -10.65 1.62
CA ALA A 114 2.95 -11.95 1.03
C ALA A 114 1.68 -12.69 0.60
N ALA A 115 0.62 -12.66 1.42
CA ALA A 115 -0.68 -13.24 1.05
C ALA A 115 -1.31 -12.50 -0.12
N LEU A 116 -1.23 -11.17 -0.13
CA LEU A 116 -1.69 -10.35 -1.27
C LEU A 116 -0.98 -10.73 -2.56
N ALA A 117 0.35 -10.90 -2.52
CA ALA A 117 1.13 -11.29 -3.68
C ALA A 117 0.78 -12.69 -4.20
N GLN A 118 0.37 -13.62 -3.33
CA GLN A 118 -0.07 -14.97 -3.73
C GLN A 118 -1.43 -14.97 -4.43
N GLN A 119 -2.31 -14.03 -4.09
CA GLN A 119 -3.66 -13.93 -4.66
C GLN A 119 -3.73 -12.98 -5.86
N CYS A 120 -2.69 -12.18 -6.10
CA CYS A 120 -2.63 -11.22 -7.19
C CYS A 120 -2.10 -11.90 -8.46
N SER A 121 -2.98 -12.11 -9.44
CA SER A 121 -2.56 -12.50 -10.80
C SER A 121 -1.83 -11.36 -11.51
N LYS A 122 -1.10 -11.69 -12.58
CA LYS A 122 -0.31 -10.71 -13.34
C LYS A 122 -1.17 -9.55 -13.86
N GLU A 123 -2.39 -9.85 -14.27
CA GLU A 123 -3.37 -8.90 -14.82
C GLU A 123 -3.95 -7.97 -13.73
N GLN A 124 -3.88 -8.39 -12.47
CA GLN A 124 -4.35 -7.63 -11.31
C GLN A 124 -3.26 -6.77 -10.67
N ILE A 125 -2.01 -6.86 -11.17
CA ILE A 125 -0.92 -5.99 -10.72
C ILE A 125 -1.26 -4.56 -11.13
N PRO A 126 -1.29 -3.60 -10.19
CA PRO A 126 -1.61 -2.22 -10.53
C PRO A 126 -0.60 -1.67 -11.56
N PRO A 127 -1.04 -1.00 -12.64
CA PRO A 127 -0.14 -0.56 -13.72
C PRO A 127 1.03 0.29 -13.21
N LYS A 128 0.81 1.11 -12.19
CA LYS A 128 1.87 1.92 -11.55
C LYS A 128 2.93 1.07 -10.84
N VAL A 129 2.54 -0.03 -10.21
CA VAL A 129 3.47 -1.01 -9.62
C VAL A 129 4.28 -1.65 -10.75
N PHE A 130 3.60 -2.15 -11.78
CA PHE A 130 4.25 -2.80 -12.91
C PHE A 130 5.29 -1.89 -13.58
N GLU A 131 4.92 -0.65 -13.91
CA GLU A 131 5.82 0.32 -14.53
C GLU A 131 6.97 0.72 -13.59
N ALA A 132 6.76 0.79 -12.27
CA ALA A 132 7.85 1.02 -11.32
C ALA A 132 8.92 -0.09 -11.38
N PHE A 133 8.49 -1.36 -11.38
CA PHE A 133 9.40 -2.50 -11.44
C PHE A 133 10.06 -2.65 -12.81
N LYS A 134 9.34 -2.37 -13.90
CA LYS A 134 9.89 -2.34 -15.25
C LYS A 134 10.96 -1.25 -15.40
N ALA A 135 10.70 -0.05 -14.88
CA ALA A 135 11.68 1.03 -14.86
C ALA A 135 12.92 0.64 -14.04
N LEU A 136 12.74 -0.02 -12.89
CA LEU A 136 13.84 -0.51 -12.07
C LEU A 136 14.71 -1.52 -12.83
N ARG A 137 14.10 -2.53 -13.46
CA ARG A 137 14.81 -3.56 -14.26
C ARG A 137 15.61 -2.95 -15.40
N SER A 138 15.01 -2.00 -16.13
CA SER A 138 15.70 -1.27 -17.20
C SER A 138 16.93 -0.54 -16.70
N ARG A 139 16.90 0.05 -15.49
CA ARG A 139 18.06 0.78 -14.92
C ARG A 139 19.19 -0.12 -14.47
N ILE A 140 18.87 -1.34 -14.02
CA ILE A 140 19.87 -2.33 -13.61
C ILE A 140 20.31 -3.25 -14.78
N GLY A 141 19.91 -2.93 -16.01
CA GLY A 141 20.34 -3.65 -17.22
C GLY A 141 19.70 -5.04 -17.39
N ILE A 142 18.61 -5.33 -16.68
CA ILE A 142 17.91 -6.61 -16.80
C ILE A 142 16.88 -6.51 -17.93
N SER A 143 16.98 -7.43 -18.89
CA SER A 143 16.01 -7.60 -19.99
C SER A 143 14.57 -7.77 -19.49
N ASN A 144 13.62 -7.15 -20.21
CA ASN A 144 12.18 -7.27 -19.95
C ASN A 144 11.58 -8.58 -20.49
N SER A 145 12.34 -9.42 -21.19
CA SER A 145 11.88 -10.67 -21.82
C SER A 145 11.43 -11.78 -20.85
N ILE A 146 11.31 -11.49 -19.55
CA ILE A 146 10.93 -12.46 -18.49
C ILE A 146 9.53 -12.11 -17.93
N ILE A 147 8.92 -11.00 -18.36
CA ILE A 147 7.64 -10.51 -17.81
C ILE A 147 6.49 -10.72 -18.81
N ASP A 148 6.68 -11.52 -19.87
CA ASP A 148 5.61 -11.91 -20.80
C ASP A 148 5.01 -13.26 -20.39
#